data_AF-A0A1F4XWM0-F1
#
_entry.id   AF-A0A1F4XWM0-F1
#
_cell.length_a   1.000
_cell.length_b   1.000
_cell.length_c   1.000
_cell.angle_alpha   90.00
_cell.angle_beta   90.00
_cell.angle_gamma   90.00
#
_symmetry.space_group_name_H-M   'P 1'
#
loop_
_entity.id
_entity.type
_entity.pdbx_description
1 polymer ?
#
loop_
_entity_poly.entity_id
_entity_poly.type
_entity_poly.pdbx_seq_one_letter_code
_entity_poly.pdbx_strand_id
1 'polypeptide(L)' 'MILSLGNKISPYDLGLEQEASGKKLTLQQVREQAESKHIQEALSRHKGNISSTAKDLGVSRTTFYDILEKYKIKKEPG' A
#
# COMPACT_ATOMS: atom_id res chain seq x y z
N MET A 1 21.23 13.30 25.22
CA MET A 1 19.85 12.76 25.10
C MET A 1 19.38 13.06 23.69
N ILE A 2 19.25 12.03 22.85
CA ILE A 2 18.58 12.15 21.55
C ILE A 2 17.25 11.45 21.73
N LEU A 3 16.17 12.23 21.68
CA LEU A 3 14.80 11.78 21.84
C LEU A 3 14.43 10.94 20.61
N SER A 4 14.50 9.62 20.75
CA SER A 4 13.91 8.67 19.80
C SER A 4 12.39 8.77 19.94
N LEU A 5 11.78 9.74 19.25
CA LEU A 5 10.34 9.77 19.02
C LEU A 5 9.98 8.51 18.25
N GLY A 6 9.49 7.53 19.01
CA GLY A 6 9.06 6.25 18.49
C GLY A 6 7.93 6.44 17.50
N ASN A 7 8.14 5.94 16.30
CA ASN A 7 7.05 5.33 15.56
C ASN A 7 7.53 3.93 15.20
N LYS A 8 7.35 3.00 16.15
CA LYS A 8 7.48 1.58 15.85
C LYS A 8 6.33 1.28 14.90
N ILE A 9 6.61 1.29 13.59
CA ILE A 9 5.66 0.80 12.59
C ILE A 9 5.40 -0.66 12.97
N SER A 10 4.23 -0.88 13.56
CA SER A 10 3.79 -2.20 13.95
C SER A 10 3.53 -2.99 12.67
N PRO A 11 3.78 -4.31 12.62
CA PRO A 11 3.43 -5.13 11.46
C PRO A 11 1.94 -4.99 11.04
N TYR A 12 1.09 -4.61 12.00
CA TYR A 12 -0.32 -4.25 11.80
C TYR A 12 -0.52 -3.01 10.91
N ASP A 13 0.41 -2.07 10.93
CA ASP A 13 0.39 -0.82 10.14
C ASP A 13 0.82 -1.08 8.68
N LEU A 14 1.55 -2.18 8.45
CA LEU A 14 2.03 -2.64 7.14
C LEU A 14 1.10 -3.67 6.47
N GLY A 15 -0.08 -3.95 7.03
CA GLY A 15 -0.99 -4.98 6.51
C GLY A 15 -0.36 -6.38 6.48
N LEU A 16 0.73 -6.59 7.21
CA LEU A 16 1.33 -7.90 7.41
C LEU A 16 0.60 -8.53 8.58
N GLU A 17 -0.59 -9.08 8.30
CA GLU A 17 -1.04 -10.22 9.08
C GLU A 17 0.11 -11.23 9.05
N GLN A 18 0.77 -11.43 10.18
CA GLN A 18 1.54 -12.63 10.42
C GLN A 18 0.54 -13.78 10.27
N GLU A 19 0.37 -14.31 9.08
CA GLU A 19 -0.30 -15.58 8.85
C GLU A 19 0.64 -16.71 9.30
N ALA A 20 0.97 -16.70 10.60
CA ALA A 20 1.40 -17.89 11.33
C ALA A 20 0.19 -18.79 11.67
N SER A 21 -0.78 -18.86 10.76
CA SER A 21 -2.08 -19.51 10.97
C SER A 21 -2.55 -20.26 9.72
N GLY A 22 -1.66 -20.91 8.97
CA GLY A 22 -1.97 -22.09 8.14
C GLY A 22 -3.08 -21.96 7.09
N LYS A 23 -3.59 -20.76 6.80
CA LYS A 23 -4.58 -20.53 5.76
C LYS A 23 -3.85 -20.47 4.43
N LYS A 24 -4.15 -21.44 3.56
CA LYS A 24 -3.69 -21.39 2.17
C LYS A 24 -4.42 -20.25 1.48
N LEU A 25 -3.73 -19.14 1.25
CA LEU A 25 -4.22 -18.08 0.37
C LEU A 25 -4.40 -18.64 -1.04
N THR A 26 -5.50 -18.26 -1.68
CA THR A 26 -5.70 -18.52 -3.10
C THR A 26 -4.75 -17.67 -3.94
N LEU A 27 -4.45 -18.11 -5.17
CA LEU A 27 -3.64 -17.30 -6.11
C LEU A 27 -4.24 -15.90 -6.34
N GLN A 28 -5.57 -15.78 -6.29
CA GLN A 28 -6.26 -14.50 -6.39
C GLN A 28 -5.87 -13.57 -5.24
N GLN A 29 -5.95 -14.04 -4.00
CA GLN A 29 -5.62 -13.24 -2.82
C GLN A 29 -4.14 -12.84 -2.78
N VAL A 30 -3.24 -13.74 -3.18
CA VAL A 30 -1.81 -13.43 -3.28
C VAL A 30 -1.56 -12.30 -4.29
N ARG A 31 -2.23 -12.34 -5.44
CA ARG A 31 -2.13 -11.27 -6.45
C ARG A 31 -2.69 -9.96 -5.94
N GLU A 32 -3.84 -9.98 -5.26
CA GLU A 32 -4.45 -8.77 -4.69
C GLU A 32 -3.57 -8.13 -3.62
N GLN A 33 -2.97 -8.94 -2.73
CA GLN A 33 -2.03 -8.43 -1.73
C GLN A 33 -0.77 -7.84 -2.37
N ALA A 34 -0.19 -8.53 -3.36
CA ALA A 34 0.99 -8.05 -4.07
C ALA A 34 0.71 -6.73 -4.81
N GLU A 35 -0.44 -6.64 -5.48
CA GLU A 35 -0.86 -5.44 -6.21
C GLU A 35 -1.08 -4.26 -5.25
N SER A 36 -1.87 -4.45 -4.19
CA SER A 36 -2.13 -3.43 -3.17
C SER A 36 -0.84 -2.92 -2.53
N LYS A 37 0.06 -3.83 -2.14
CA LYS A 37 1.36 -3.48 -1.55
C LYS A 37 2.19 -2.63 -2.51
N HIS A 38 2.25 -3.01 -3.78
CA HIS A 38 3.03 -2.27 -4.78
C HIS A 38 2.49 -0.84 -4.97
N ILE A 39 1.17 -0.67 -4.97
CA ILE A 39 0.51 0.64 -5.07
C ILE A 39 0.84 1.50 -3.85
N GLN A 40 0.78 0.95 -2.64
CA GLN A 40 1.11 1.67 -1.41
C GLN A 40 2.57 2.11 -1.36
N GLU A 41 3.49 1.24 -1.79
CA GLU A 41 4.92 1.57 -1.90
C GLU A 41 5.15 2.71 -2.91
N ALA A 42 4.54 2.62 -4.09
CA ALA A 42 4.63 3.67 -5.11
C ALA A 42 4.07 5.01 -4.60
N LEU A 43 2.92 4.98 -3.92
CA LEU A 43 2.30 6.18 -3.35
C LEU A 43 3.19 6.81 -2.27
N SER A 44 3.84 5.98 -1.44
CA SER A 44 4.78 6.42 -0.41
C SER A 44 6.03 7.05 -1.01
N ARG A 45 6.61 6.44 -2.07
CA ARG A 45 7.76 7.01 -2.81
C ARG A 45 7.46 8.40 -3.36
N HIS A 46 6.23 8.61 -3.82
CA HIS A 46 5.77 9.88 -4.38
C HIS A 46 5.09 10.81 -3.35
N LYS A 47 5.17 10.52 -2.05
CA LYS A 47 4.59 11.34 -0.97
C LYS A 47 3.10 11.64 -1.19
N GLY A 48 2.33 10.65 -1.63
CA GLY A 48 0.90 10.82 -1.91
C GLY A 48 0.58 11.50 -3.24
N ASN A 49 1.57 11.81 -4.08
CA ASN A 49 1.32 12.44 -5.39
C ASN A 49 0.73 11.42 -6.37
N ILE A 50 -0.58 11.48 -6.53
CA ILE A 50 -1.39 10.63 -7.42
C ILE A 50 -0.90 10.64 -8.87
N SER A 51 -0.62 11.82 -9.43
CA SER A 51 -0.23 11.94 -10.84
C SER A 51 1.15 11.33 -11.10
N SER A 52 2.08 11.51 -10.15
CA SER A 52 3.42 10.95 -10.27
C SER A 52 3.40 9.43 -10.07
N THR A 53 2.60 8.95 -9.12
CA THR A 53 2.42 7.51 -8.86
C THR A 53 1.76 6.80 -10.04
N ALA A 54 0.69 7.37 -10.61
CA ALA A 54 0.04 6.81 -11.79
C ALA A 54 1.01 6.72 -12.99
N LYS A 55 1.85 7.74 -13.17
CA LYS A 55 2.89 7.75 -14.20
C LYS A 55 3.97 6.70 -13.95
N ASP A 56 4.43 6.53 -12.71
CA ASP A 56 5.40 5.50 -12.30
C ASP A 56 4.88 4.10 -12.58
N LEU A 57 3.61 3.87 -12.26
CA LEU A 57 2.92 2.59 -12.49
C LEU A 57 2.45 2.39 -13.94
N GLY A 58 2.66 3.37 -14.83
CA GLY A 58 2.29 3.28 -16.25
C GLY A 58 0.78 3.27 -16.52
N VAL A 59 -0.02 3.83 -15.62
CA VAL A 59 -1.49 3.87 -15.73
C VAL A 59 -2.02 5.29 -15.87
N SER A 60 -3.25 5.43 -16.36
CA SER A 60 -3.95 6.71 -16.38
C SER A 60 -4.34 7.13 -14.96
N ARG A 61 -4.57 8.43 -14.74
CA ARG A 61 -5.07 8.93 -13.45
C ARG A 61 -6.41 8.31 -13.10
N THR A 62 -7.33 8.21 -14.06
CA THR A 62 -8.66 7.60 -13.88
C THR A 62 -8.52 6.17 -13.40
N THR A 63 -7.73 5.36 -14.12
CA THR A 63 -7.43 3.98 -13.74
C THR A 63 -6.81 3.88 -12.34
N PHE A 64 -5.95 4.83 -11.99
CA PHE A 64 -5.35 4.85 -10.65
C PHE A 64 -6.38 5.18 -9.56
N TYR A 65 -7.34 6.07 -9.82
CA TYR A 65 -8.47 6.29 -8.91
C TYR A 65 -9.32 5.04 -8.74
N ASP A 66 -9.66 4.34 -9.83
CA ASP A 66 -10.40 3.07 -9.77
C ASP A 66 -9.67 2.03 -8.92
N ILE A 67 -8.34 1.94 -9.07
CA ILE A 67 -7.47 1.05 -8.31
C ILE A 67 -7.50 1.41 -6.81
N LEU A 68 -7.39 2.69 -6.46
CA LEU A 68 -7.44 3.13 -5.06
C LEU A 68 -8.80 2.82 -4.41
N GLU A 69 -9.90 3.01 -5.14
CA GLU A 69 -11.24 2.65 -4.66
C GLU A 69 -11.39 1.14 -4.49
N LYS A 70 -10.94 0.34 -5.47
CA LYS A 70 -10.95 -1.12 -5.43
C LYS A 70 -10.23 -1.67 -4.20
N TYR A 71 -9.04 -1.14 -3.90
CA TYR A 71 -8.22 -1.58 -2.76
C TYR A 71 -8.50 -0.81 -1.46
N LYS A 72 -9.44 0.14 -1.45
CA LYS A 72 -9.76 1.00 -0.30
C LYS A 72 -8.53 1.69 0.30
N ILE A 73 -7.55 2.02 -0.55
CA ILE A 73 -6.30 2.67 -0.13
C ILE A 73 -6.63 4.14 0.17
N LYS A 74 -6.56 4.51 1.45
CA LYS A 74 -6.77 5.90 1.86
C LYS A 74 -5.52 6.71 1.54
N LYS A 75 -5.72 7.91 0.97
CA LYS A 75 -4.65 8.91 0.95
C LYS A 75 -4.32 9.28 2.40
N GLU A 76 -3.08 9.11 2.83
CA GLU A 76 -2.65 9.80 4.03
C GLU A 76 -2.54 11.30 3.71
N PRO A 77 -3.15 12.19 4.52
CA PRO A 77 -2.93 13.62 4.37
C PRO A 77 -1.49 13.91 4.80
N GLY A 78 -0.67 14.32 3.83
CA GLY A 78 0.62 14.97 4.10
C GLY A 78 0.41 16.41 4.57
#